data_AF-R6JU74-F1
#
_entry.id   AF-R6JU74-F1
#
_cell.length_a   1.000
_cell.length_b   1.000
_cell.length_c   1.000
_cell.angle_alpha   90.00
_cell.angle_beta   90.00
_cell.angle_gamma   90.00
#
_symmetry.space_group_name_H-M   'P 1'
#
loop_
_entity.id
_entity.type
_entity.pdbx_description
1 polymer ?
#
loop_
_entity_poly.entity_id
_entity_poly.type
_entity_poly.pdbx_seq_one_letter_code
_entity_poly.pdbx_strand_id
1 'polypeptide(L)'
;MDVEFAVTNPEEGVWRLNLLQCRPLQTAKSEQVHIPDGVDHQFLFDVRRTSMRRSKEEPIDYIVWVDPQKYYEYEYAKKPDVARLISRINQHFEDTDKKLMLLVPGRIGTSSPELGVPVVYAEISQFSAICEVAYGKAGYHPDLSYGSHMFQDMVEADVYYGAINDNSKTRLYRPELLTRYPEVLKDILPGESQELADIVKVHDVSRSGATLTLDAQEGRAVCRIRGTAQTAER
;
A
#
# COMPACT_ATOMS: atom_id res chain seq x y z
N MET A 1 21.43 -6.01 2.10
CA MET A 1 22.12 -5.96 0.79
C MET A 1 21.27 -6.75 -0.18
N ASP A 2 21.00 -6.21 -1.36
CA ASP A 2 20.40 -6.99 -2.46
C ASP A 2 21.52 -7.40 -3.43
N VAL A 3 21.50 -8.65 -3.88
CA VAL A 3 22.55 -9.26 -4.70
C VAL A 3 21.90 -10.06 -5.82
N GLU A 4 22.03 -9.55 -7.04
CA GLU A 4 21.68 -10.31 -8.25
C GLU A 4 22.92 -11.07 -8.72
N PHE A 5 22.74 -12.37 -9.02
CA PHE A 5 23.83 -13.22 -9.46
C PHE A 5 23.38 -14.20 -10.55
N ALA A 6 24.32 -14.59 -11.40
CA ALA A 6 24.16 -15.66 -12.37
C ALA A 6 25.14 -16.78 -12.09
N VAL A 7 24.64 -18.02 -12.05
CA VAL A 7 25.48 -19.21 -11.95
C VAL A 7 25.62 -19.82 -13.34
N THR A 8 26.84 -19.97 -13.82
CA THR A 8 27.15 -20.69 -15.05
C THR A 8 28.02 -21.89 -14.74
N ASN A 9 27.84 -22.97 -15.51
CA ASN A 9 28.63 -24.18 -15.40
C ASN A 9 29.41 -24.37 -16.71
N PRO A 10 30.52 -23.65 -16.92
CA PRO A 10 31.24 -23.67 -18.19
C PRO A 10 31.85 -25.03 -18.54
N GLU A 11 32.19 -25.84 -17.54
CA GLU A 11 32.79 -27.18 -17.70
C GLU A 11 32.29 -28.12 -16.60
N GLU A 12 32.22 -29.41 -16.87
CA GLU A 12 31.70 -30.40 -15.92
C GLU A 12 32.48 -30.35 -14.58
N GLY A 13 31.77 -30.00 -13.50
CA GLY A 13 32.34 -29.85 -12.16
C GLY A 13 32.83 -28.44 -11.80
N VAL A 14 32.78 -27.47 -12.73
CA VAL A 14 33.25 -26.09 -12.50
C VAL A 14 32.07 -25.12 -12.44
N TRP A 15 31.73 -24.65 -11.24
CA TRP A 15 30.71 -23.64 -11.05
C TRP A 15 31.31 -22.22 -11.06
N ARG A 16 30.75 -21.33 -11.86
CA ARG A 16 31.11 -19.91 -11.90
C ARG A 16 29.93 -19.07 -11.40
N LEU A 17 30.13 -18.40 -10.27
CA LEU A 17 29.21 -17.41 -9.73
C LEU A 17 29.61 -16.03 -10.23
N ASN A 18 28.70 -15.37 -10.96
CA ASN A 18 28.88 -14.00 -11.44
C ASN A 18 27.96 -13.10 -10.64
N LEU A 19 28.51 -12.12 -9.92
CA LEU A 19 27.71 -11.08 -9.27
C LEU A 19 27.36 -10.05 -10.35
N LEU A 20 26.07 -9.95 -10.69
CA LEU A 20 25.57 -9.05 -11.71
C LEU A 20 25.36 -7.65 -11.14
N GLN A 21 24.85 -7.58 -9.91
CA GLN A 21 24.55 -6.31 -9.26
C GLN A 21 24.58 -6.47 -7.74
N CYS A 22 25.18 -5.50 -7.04
CA CYS A 22 25.13 -5.38 -5.59
C CYS A 22 24.60 -3.99 -5.25
N ARG A 23 23.37 -3.88 -4.75
CA ARG A 23 22.80 -2.61 -4.30
C ARG A 23 22.94 -2.51 -2.77
N PRO A 24 23.72 -1.53 -2.25
CA PRO A 24 23.76 -1.29 -0.82
C PRO A 24 22.39 -0.80 -0.37
N LEU A 25 21.78 -1.54 0.55
CA LEU A 25 20.57 -1.10 1.27
C LEU A 25 21.02 0.02 2.22
N GLN A 26 21.03 1.27 1.75
CA GLN A 26 21.44 2.42 2.56
C GLN A 26 20.56 2.56 3.81
N THR A 27 21.16 2.53 4.99
CA THR A 27 20.45 2.72 6.25
C THR A 27 20.07 4.19 6.39
N ALA A 28 18.82 4.54 6.07
CA ALA A 28 18.30 5.87 6.31
C ALA A 28 18.19 6.11 7.84
N LYS A 29 18.39 7.35 8.30
CA LYS A 29 18.25 7.68 9.73
C LYS A 29 16.86 7.29 10.23
N SER A 30 16.82 6.58 11.35
CA SER A 30 15.58 6.21 12.04
C SER A 30 15.13 7.35 12.94
N GLU A 31 13.85 7.67 12.90
CA GLU A 31 13.21 8.59 13.83
C GLU A 31 12.88 7.88 15.13
N GLN A 32 12.72 8.65 16.21
CA GLN A 32 12.13 8.13 17.44
C GLN A 32 10.61 8.26 17.33
N VAL A 33 9.94 7.12 17.15
CA VAL A 33 8.48 7.05 17.05
C VAL A 33 7.90 6.50 18.35
N HIS A 34 6.64 6.85 18.63
CA HIS A 34 5.89 6.27 19.73
C HIS A 34 4.45 6.06 19.27
N ILE A 35 4.00 4.81 19.32
CA ILE A 35 2.61 4.46 19.05
C ILE A 35 1.85 4.44 20.37
N PRO A 36 0.91 5.38 20.60
CA PRO A 36 0.21 5.49 21.86
C PRO A 36 -0.71 4.30 22.13
N ASP A 37 -0.81 3.94 23.41
CA ASP A 37 -1.75 2.94 23.91
C ASP A 37 -3.16 3.51 24.13
N GLY A 38 -4.18 2.64 24.14
CA GLY A 38 -5.56 3.01 24.48
C GLY A 38 -6.33 3.80 23.41
N VAL A 39 -5.71 4.09 22.26
CA VAL A 39 -6.34 4.79 21.14
C VAL A 39 -6.71 3.88 19.97
N ASP A 40 -6.89 2.59 20.25
CA ASP A 40 -7.26 1.56 19.27
C ASP A 40 -8.43 1.99 18.39
N HIS A 41 -9.41 2.71 18.95
CA HIS A 41 -10.58 3.22 18.24
C HIS A 41 -10.23 4.15 17.06
N GLN A 42 -9.03 4.72 17.01
CA GLN A 42 -8.52 5.59 15.94
C GLN A 42 -7.70 4.84 14.89
N PHE A 43 -7.36 3.56 15.09
CA PHE A 43 -6.51 2.82 14.17
C PHE A 43 -7.32 2.27 12.99
N LEU A 44 -6.92 2.65 11.77
CA LEU A 44 -7.37 2.00 10.54
C LEU A 44 -6.79 0.58 10.45
N PHE A 45 -5.50 0.43 10.77
CA PHE A 45 -4.86 -0.87 10.94
C PHE A 45 -3.73 -0.83 11.97
N ASP A 46 -3.43 -2.00 12.54
CA ASP A 46 -2.24 -2.28 13.36
C ASP A 46 -1.65 -3.61 12.88
N VAL A 47 -0.56 -3.54 12.14
CA VAL A 47 0.17 -4.69 11.59
C VAL A 47 1.47 -4.87 12.38
N ARG A 48 1.83 -6.13 12.63
CA ARG A 48 2.96 -6.60 13.42
C ARG A 48 3.84 -7.51 12.57
N ARG A 49 5.08 -7.68 13.01
CA ARG A 49 6.10 -8.49 12.33
C ARG A 49 6.36 -8.03 10.90
N THR A 50 6.25 -6.73 10.68
CA THR A 50 6.56 -6.06 9.42
C THR A 50 8.06 -5.80 9.35
N SER A 51 8.65 -6.00 8.17
CA SER A 51 10.05 -5.71 7.91
C SER A 51 10.20 -4.28 7.39
N MET A 52 10.51 -3.32 8.27
CA MET A 52 10.81 -1.94 7.87
C MET A 52 12.29 -1.64 7.95
N ARG A 53 12.73 -0.72 7.09
CA ARG A 53 14.13 -0.28 7.03
C ARG A 53 14.48 0.71 8.14
N ARG A 54 13.51 1.52 8.57
CA ARG A 54 13.65 2.54 9.61
C ARG A 54 12.31 2.84 10.26
N SER A 55 12.35 3.38 11.47
CA SER A 55 11.17 4.01 12.05
C SER A 55 10.96 5.40 11.45
N LYS A 56 9.71 5.73 11.11
CA LYS A 56 9.27 7.05 10.65
C LYS A 56 7.79 7.26 10.96
N GLU A 57 7.39 8.51 11.14
CA GLU A 57 5.96 8.90 11.15
C GLU A 57 5.68 9.78 9.93
N GLU A 58 4.71 9.38 9.11
CA GLU A 58 4.37 10.09 7.87
C GLU A 58 2.89 10.51 7.89
N PRO A 59 2.57 11.79 7.59
CA PRO A 59 1.18 12.22 7.44
C PRO A 59 0.56 11.56 6.21
N ILE A 60 -0.75 11.31 6.25
CA ILE A 60 -1.52 10.80 5.11
C ILE A 60 -2.64 11.80 4.82
N ASP A 61 -2.72 12.28 3.58
CA ASP A 61 -3.77 13.19 3.13
C ASP A 61 -4.96 12.44 2.53
N TYR A 62 -4.69 11.41 1.73
CA TYR A 62 -5.72 10.66 1.02
C TYR A 62 -5.48 9.15 1.15
N ILE A 63 -6.56 8.41 1.34
CA ILE A 63 -6.54 6.95 1.36
C ILE A 63 -7.39 6.45 0.19
N VAL A 64 -6.72 5.78 -0.76
CA VAL A 64 -7.37 5.07 -1.85
C VAL A 64 -7.60 3.64 -1.39
N TRP A 65 -8.86 3.24 -1.32
CA TRP A 65 -9.26 1.91 -0.88
C TRP A 65 -10.00 1.20 -2.00
N VAL A 66 -9.51 0.02 -2.37
CA VAL A 66 -10.17 -0.86 -3.32
C VAL A 66 -10.94 -1.91 -2.51
N ASP A 67 -12.27 -1.93 -2.66
CA ASP A 67 -13.16 -2.87 -1.99
C ASP A 67 -12.82 -4.31 -2.44
N PRO A 68 -12.32 -5.18 -1.53
CA PRO A 68 -11.92 -6.52 -1.89
C PRO A 68 -13.06 -7.35 -2.46
N GLN A 69 -14.26 -7.26 -1.86
CA GLN A 69 -15.40 -8.06 -2.29
C GLN A 69 -15.80 -7.68 -3.71
N LYS A 70 -16.01 -6.39 -3.95
CA LYS A 70 -16.44 -5.90 -5.25
C LYS A 70 -15.37 -6.13 -6.32
N TYR A 71 -14.09 -6.02 -5.98
CA TYR A 71 -12.99 -6.31 -6.91
C TYR A 71 -12.99 -7.78 -7.35
N TYR A 72 -13.14 -8.73 -6.43
CA TYR A 72 -13.14 -10.15 -6.79
C TYR A 72 -14.42 -10.61 -7.48
N GLU A 73 -15.57 -9.99 -7.18
CA GLU A 73 -16.83 -10.19 -7.90
C GLU A 73 -16.85 -9.51 -9.28
N TYR A 74 -15.93 -8.58 -9.54
CA TYR A 74 -15.83 -7.86 -10.81
C TYR A 74 -15.42 -8.75 -11.97
N GLU A 75 -16.02 -8.50 -13.13
CA GLU A 75 -15.76 -9.28 -14.35
C GLU A 75 -14.27 -9.26 -14.70
N TYR A 76 -13.69 -10.44 -14.93
CA TYR A 76 -12.27 -10.60 -15.22
C TYR A 76 -11.77 -9.67 -16.34
N ALA A 77 -12.54 -9.57 -17.44
CA ALA A 77 -12.21 -8.72 -18.58
C ALA A 77 -12.14 -7.22 -18.25
N LYS A 78 -12.85 -6.79 -17.19
CA LYS A 78 -12.90 -5.40 -16.74
C LYS A 78 -11.93 -5.07 -15.61
N LYS A 79 -11.34 -6.06 -14.93
CA LYS A 79 -10.35 -5.83 -13.85
C LYS A 79 -9.19 -4.88 -14.22
N PRO A 80 -8.69 -4.85 -15.48
CA PRO A 80 -7.72 -3.83 -15.90
C PRO A 80 -8.23 -2.38 -15.77
N ASP A 81 -9.54 -2.14 -15.78
CA ASP A 81 -10.11 -0.80 -15.58
C ASP A 81 -9.88 -0.27 -14.16
N VAL A 82 -9.78 -1.15 -13.16
CA VAL A 82 -9.41 -0.77 -11.79
C VAL A 82 -7.98 -0.24 -11.74
N ALA A 83 -7.04 -0.89 -12.45
CA ALA A 83 -5.66 -0.42 -12.57
C ALA A 83 -5.60 0.94 -13.29
N ARG A 84 -6.37 1.10 -14.38
CA ARG A 84 -6.48 2.39 -15.10
C ARG A 84 -7.05 3.50 -14.22
N LEU A 85 -8.02 3.20 -13.37
CA LEU A 85 -8.58 4.16 -12.43
C LEU A 85 -7.54 4.58 -11.39
N ILE A 86 -6.81 3.63 -10.81
CA ILE A 86 -5.70 3.93 -9.89
C ILE A 86 -4.65 4.82 -10.57
N SER A 87 -4.29 4.51 -11.83
CA SER A 87 -3.37 5.32 -12.64
C SER A 87 -3.85 6.76 -12.83
N ARG A 88 -5.16 6.97 -13.09
CA ARG A 88 -5.75 8.31 -13.20
C ARG A 88 -5.77 9.06 -11.87
N ILE A 89 -6.03 8.36 -10.77
CA ILE A 89 -5.92 8.94 -9.42
C ILE A 89 -4.46 9.36 -9.17
N ASN A 90 -3.49 8.49 -9.48
CA ASN A 90 -2.07 8.78 -9.36
C ASN A 90 -1.67 10.04 -10.15
N GLN A 91 -2.08 10.14 -11.42
CA GLN A 91 -1.83 11.30 -12.27
C GLN A 91 -2.45 12.60 -11.73
N HIS A 92 -3.63 12.52 -11.12
CA HIS A 92 -4.27 13.71 -10.54
C HIS A 92 -3.42 14.34 -9.42
N PHE A 93 -2.67 13.54 -8.67
CA PHE A 93 -1.86 13.99 -7.55
C PHE A 93 -0.38 14.24 -7.91
N GLU A 94 0.02 14.06 -9.18
CA GLU A 94 1.43 14.14 -9.62
C GLU A 94 2.11 15.48 -9.31
N ASP A 95 1.38 16.59 -9.48
CA ASP A 95 1.87 17.94 -9.21
C ASP A 95 1.50 18.46 -7.80
N THR A 96 1.19 17.55 -6.87
CA THR A 96 0.77 17.90 -5.51
C THR A 96 1.75 17.34 -4.48
N ASP A 97 1.94 18.05 -3.35
CA ASP A 97 2.73 17.52 -2.22
C ASP A 97 1.86 16.68 -1.26
N LYS A 98 0.85 15.99 -1.79
CA LYS A 98 -0.09 15.19 -1.01
C LYS A 98 0.46 13.79 -0.76
N LYS A 99 0.27 13.28 0.46
CA LYS A 99 0.69 11.93 0.83
C LYS A 99 -0.46 10.95 0.70
N LEU A 100 -0.33 10.05 -0.27
CA LEU A 100 -1.35 9.04 -0.56
C LEU A 100 -1.00 7.69 0.05
N MET A 101 -2.04 6.98 0.51
CA MET A 101 -1.97 5.58 0.87
C MET A 101 -2.91 4.75 -0.01
N LEU A 102 -2.41 3.62 -0.52
CA LEU A 102 -3.19 2.65 -1.30
C LEU A 102 -3.44 1.39 -0.48
N LEU A 103 -4.70 1.00 -0.35
CA LEU A 103 -5.12 -0.27 0.22
C LEU A 103 -5.77 -1.10 -0.89
N VAL A 104 -5.13 -2.21 -1.26
CA VAL A 104 -5.55 -3.02 -2.41
C VAL A 104 -5.74 -4.48 -2.04
N PRO A 105 -6.77 -5.16 -2.59
CA PRO A 105 -6.92 -6.59 -2.41
C PRO A 105 -5.89 -7.34 -3.24
N GLY A 106 -5.42 -8.46 -2.70
CA GLY A 106 -4.55 -9.33 -3.47
C GLY A 106 -3.12 -8.81 -3.59
N ARG A 107 -2.42 -9.33 -4.60
CA ARG A 107 -1.06 -8.92 -4.97
C ARG A 107 -1.11 -7.69 -5.87
N ILE A 108 -0.43 -6.62 -5.48
CA ILE A 108 -0.25 -5.46 -6.36
C ILE A 108 0.80 -5.79 -7.43
N GLY A 109 0.56 -5.34 -8.66
CA GLY A 109 1.47 -5.54 -9.79
C GLY A 109 1.62 -6.99 -10.26
N THR A 110 0.57 -7.79 -10.07
CA THR A 110 0.46 -9.13 -10.65
C THR A 110 0.09 -9.06 -12.14
N SER A 111 0.56 -10.02 -12.95
CA SER A 111 0.07 -10.22 -14.33
C SER A 111 -1.29 -10.92 -14.39
N SER A 112 -1.74 -11.47 -13.25
CA SER A 112 -2.95 -12.27 -13.06
C SER A 112 -3.97 -11.50 -12.21
N PRO A 113 -4.97 -10.82 -12.82
CA PRO A 113 -5.99 -10.02 -12.11
C PRO A 113 -6.86 -10.81 -11.12
N GLU A 114 -6.87 -12.13 -11.21
CA GLU A 114 -7.50 -13.04 -10.25
C GLU A 114 -6.75 -13.10 -8.91
N LEU A 115 -5.46 -12.75 -8.89
CA LEU A 115 -4.62 -12.73 -7.69
C LEU A 115 -4.53 -11.35 -7.03
N GLY A 116 -4.95 -10.29 -7.71
CA GLY A 116 -4.86 -8.90 -7.23
C GLY A 116 -4.78 -7.89 -8.37
N VAL A 117 -4.44 -6.65 -8.05
CA VAL A 117 -4.57 -5.53 -9.00
C VAL A 117 -3.34 -5.42 -9.92
N PRO A 118 -3.53 -5.47 -11.26
CA PRO A 118 -2.43 -5.51 -12.23
C PRO A 118 -1.93 -4.10 -12.61
N VAL A 119 -1.22 -3.44 -11.69
CA VAL A 119 -0.61 -2.11 -11.93
C VAL A 119 0.90 -2.20 -12.17
N VAL A 120 1.48 -1.20 -12.83
CA VAL A 120 2.94 -0.98 -12.84
C VAL A 120 3.34 0.17 -11.91
N TYR A 121 4.62 0.24 -11.52
CA TYR A 121 5.09 1.27 -10.58
C TYR A 121 4.74 2.71 -11.01
N ALA A 122 4.85 3.02 -12.30
CA ALA A 122 4.51 4.35 -12.83
C ALA A 122 3.05 4.76 -12.58
N GLU A 123 2.14 3.79 -12.40
CA GLU A 123 0.72 4.04 -12.13
C GLU A 123 0.43 4.25 -10.64
N ILE A 124 1.42 4.06 -9.77
CA ILE A 124 1.31 4.16 -8.31
C ILE A 124 2.48 4.97 -7.69
N SER A 125 3.18 5.75 -8.49
CA SER A 125 4.37 6.49 -8.10
C SER A 125 4.14 7.58 -7.05
N GLN A 126 2.91 8.09 -6.92
CA GLN A 126 2.51 9.12 -5.95
C GLN A 126 2.08 8.55 -4.59
N PHE A 127 2.01 7.23 -4.45
CA PHE A 127 1.66 6.60 -3.18
C PHE A 127 2.86 6.49 -2.27
N SER A 128 2.80 7.17 -1.13
CA SER A 128 3.79 7.06 -0.03
C SER A 128 3.69 5.75 0.74
N ALA A 129 2.54 5.08 0.68
CA ALA A 129 2.27 3.84 1.37
C ALA A 129 1.33 2.95 0.56
N ILE A 130 1.62 1.65 0.52
CA ILE A 130 0.85 0.64 -0.19
C ILE A 130 0.70 -0.57 0.73
N CYS A 131 -0.54 -1.01 0.94
CA CYS A 131 -0.82 -2.21 1.71
C CYS A 131 -1.63 -3.20 0.86
N GLU A 132 -1.09 -4.42 0.72
CA GLU A 132 -1.83 -5.56 0.21
C GLU A 132 -2.76 -6.11 1.31
N VAL A 133 -4.03 -6.26 0.99
CA VAL A 133 -5.07 -6.68 1.91
C VAL A 133 -5.46 -8.12 1.59
N ALA A 134 -5.34 -8.99 2.59
CA ALA A 134 -5.83 -10.35 2.52
C ALA A 134 -7.33 -10.38 2.28
N TYR A 135 -7.78 -11.39 1.57
CA TYR A 135 -9.20 -11.62 1.39
C TYR A 135 -9.48 -13.11 1.45
N GLY A 136 -9.69 -13.61 2.67
CA GLY A 136 -9.90 -15.05 2.92
C GLY A 136 -11.05 -15.67 2.12
N LYS A 137 -12.10 -14.90 1.75
CA LYS A 137 -13.20 -15.41 0.90
C LYS A 137 -12.76 -15.78 -0.52
N ALA A 138 -11.73 -15.14 -1.06
CA ALA A 138 -11.12 -15.51 -2.34
C ALA A 138 -9.92 -16.46 -2.18
N GLY A 139 -9.64 -16.93 -0.95
CA GLY A 139 -8.49 -17.80 -0.66
C GLY A 139 -7.14 -17.10 -0.80
N TYR A 140 -7.10 -15.75 -0.81
CA TYR A 140 -5.86 -15.01 -0.97
C TYR A 140 -5.26 -14.62 0.39
N HIS A 141 -4.00 -15.02 0.59
CA HIS A 141 -3.15 -14.64 1.72
C HIS A 141 -1.89 -13.95 1.18
N PRO A 142 -1.66 -12.67 1.50
CA PRO A 142 -0.53 -11.92 0.98
C PRO A 142 0.80 -12.48 1.52
N ASP A 143 1.64 -12.94 0.59
CA ASP A 143 3.08 -13.05 0.78
C ASP A 143 3.74 -11.92 -0.03
N LEU A 144 4.32 -10.95 0.70
CA LEU A 144 4.88 -9.75 0.08
C LEU A 144 5.93 -10.11 -0.97
N SER A 145 5.78 -9.52 -2.15
CA SER A 145 6.62 -9.80 -3.32
C SER A 145 7.93 -9.01 -3.27
N TYR A 146 8.81 -9.35 -2.34
CA TYR A 146 10.09 -8.64 -2.13
C TYR A 146 11.12 -8.81 -3.27
N GLY A 147 10.83 -9.61 -4.32
CA GLY A 147 11.75 -9.90 -5.41
C GLY A 147 11.36 -9.34 -6.79
N SER A 148 10.38 -8.43 -6.87
CA SER A 148 9.98 -7.82 -8.14
C SER A 148 10.74 -6.53 -8.44
N HIS A 149 10.87 -6.16 -9.72
CA HIS A 149 11.40 -4.85 -10.12
C HIS A 149 10.61 -3.70 -9.47
N MET A 150 9.28 -3.85 -9.42
CA MET A 150 8.40 -2.89 -8.76
C MET A 150 8.71 -2.72 -7.26
N PHE A 151 9.13 -3.78 -6.56
CA PHE A 151 9.55 -3.66 -5.16
C PHE A 151 10.85 -2.84 -5.02
N GLN A 152 11.81 -3.03 -5.93
CA GLN A 152 13.02 -2.22 -5.94
C GLN A 152 12.69 -0.73 -6.14
N ASP A 153 11.79 -0.41 -7.07
CA ASP A 153 11.33 0.97 -7.29
C ASP A 153 10.68 1.56 -6.03
N MET A 154 9.82 0.79 -5.35
CA MET A 154 9.19 1.21 -4.08
C MET A 154 10.22 1.45 -2.97
N VAL A 155 11.24 0.60 -2.87
CA VAL A 155 12.32 0.75 -1.88
C VAL A 155 13.16 1.99 -2.17
N GLU A 156 13.46 2.25 -3.44
CA GLU A 156 14.24 3.42 -3.87
C GLU A 156 13.47 4.73 -3.63
N ALA A 157 12.14 4.71 -3.79
CA ALA A 157 11.26 5.85 -3.53
C ALA A 157 10.83 6.01 -2.05
N ASP A 158 11.35 5.18 -1.13
CA ASP A 158 10.99 5.15 0.31
C ASP A 158 9.48 4.96 0.57
N VAL A 159 8.80 4.25 -0.34
CA VAL A 159 7.38 3.88 -0.21
C VAL A 159 7.26 2.78 0.84
N TYR A 160 6.35 2.96 1.80
CA TYR A 160 6.00 1.88 2.71
C TYR A 160 5.22 0.80 1.97
N TYR A 161 5.72 -0.44 1.97
CA TYR A 161 5.02 -1.59 1.40
C TYR A 161 4.75 -2.63 2.50
N GLY A 162 3.48 -2.90 2.76
CA GLY A 162 3.04 -3.77 3.85
C GLY A 162 1.90 -4.71 3.46
N ALA A 163 1.60 -5.68 4.32
CA ALA A 163 0.51 -6.63 4.15
C ALA A 163 -0.41 -6.64 5.38
N ILE A 164 -1.71 -6.45 5.15
CA ILE A 164 -2.78 -6.59 6.13
C ILE A 164 -3.34 -8.01 5.97
N ASN A 165 -3.04 -8.89 6.91
CA ASN A 165 -3.34 -10.31 6.84
C ASN A 165 -4.51 -10.71 7.73
N ASP A 166 -5.23 -11.78 7.38
CA ASP A 166 -6.25 -12.39 8.25
C ASP A 166 -5.64 -13.31 9.33
N ASN A 167 -4.42 -13.01 9.81
CA ASN A 167 -3.67 -13.84 10.75
C ASN A 167 -3.01 -13.01 11.86
N SER A 168 -2.22 -13.66 12.72
CA SER A 168 -1.54 -13.03 13.86
C SER A 168 -0.61 -11.85 13.53
N LYS A 169 -0.27 -11.63 12.25
CA LYS A 169 0.49 -10.46 11.79
C LYS A 169 -0.36 -9.19 11.76
N THR A 170 -1.68 -9.26 11.85
CA THR A 170 -2.54 -8.08 11.91
C THR A 170 -3.36 -8.14 13.19
N ARG A 171 -3.15 -7.17 14.08
CA ARG A 171 -3.92 -7.06 15.32
C ARG A 171 -5.32 -6.52 15.04
N LEU A 172 -5.42 -5.55 14.14
CA LEU A 172 -6.69 -4.96 13.72
C LEU A 172 -6.60 -4.39 12.31
N TYR A 173 -7.73 -4.43 11.60
CA TYR A 173 -7.98 -3.72 10.35
C TYR A 173 -9.47 -3.35 10.33
N ARG A 174 -9.78 -2.07 10.12
CA ARG A 174 -11.16 -1.52 10.22
C ARG A 174 -11.44 -0.56 9.08
N PRO A 175 -11.56 -1.06 7.82
CA PRO A 175 -11.82 -0.23 6.66
C PRO A 175 -13.11 0.58 6.77
N GLU A 176 -14.05 0.16 7.62
CA GLU A 176 -15.31 0.86 7.90
C GLU A 176 -15.09 2.24 8.52
N LEU A 177 -13.91 2.51 9.12
CA LEU A 177 -13.58 3.85 9.59
C LEU A 177 -13.51 4.87 8.45
N LEU A 178 -13.16 4.44 7.23
CA LEU A 178 -13.03 5.32 6.08
C LEU A 178 -14.37 5.96 5.69
N THR A 179 -15.50 5.29 5.96
CA THR A 179 -16.83 5.83 5.63
C THR A 179 -17.21 7.08 6.45
N ARG A 180 -16.42 7.44 7.46
CA ARG A 180 -16.59 8.66 8.26
C ARG A 180 -15.95 9.89 7.62
N TYR A 181 -15.17 9.70 6.56
CA TYR A 181 -14.43 10.74 5.87
C TYR A 181 -15.00 10.95 4.47
N PRO A 182 -14.94 12.18 3.92
CA PRO A 182 -15.45 12.48 2.60
C PRO A 182 -14.88 11.52 1.55
N GLU A 183 -15.77 10.88 0.81
CA GLU A 183 -15.42 10.11 -0.39
C GLU A 183 -15.46 11.09 -1.57
N VAL A 184 -14.31 11.32 -2.20
CA VAL A 184 -14.06 12.44 -3.13
C VAL A 184 -13.67 11.97 -4.53
N LEU A 185 -13.80 10.67 -4.85
CA LEU A 185 -13.41 10.17 -6.18
C LEU A 185 -14.12 10.92 -7.30
N LYS A 186 -15.42 11.20 -7.14
CA LYS A 186 -16.21 11.92 -8.15
C LYS A 186 -15.90 13.42 -8.19
N ASP A 187 -15.40 13.99 -7.12
CA ASP A 187 -14.94 15.39 -7.13
C ASP A 187 -13.63 15.50 -7.91
N ILE A 188 -12.75 14.50 -7.75
CA ILE A 188 -11.45 14.41 -8.42
C ILE A 188 -11.59 13.99 -9.89
N LEU A 189 -12.49 13.04 -10.19
CA LEU A 189 -12.78 12.50 -11.52
C LEU A 189 -14.30 12.54 -11.81
N PRO A 190 -14.87 13.71 -12.19
CA PRO A 190 -16.32 13.89 -12.37
C PRO A 190 -17.00 13.02 -13.44
N GLY A 191 -16.21 12.39 -14.32
CA GLY A 191 -16.70 11.50 -15.38
C GLY A 191 -16.60 10.00 -15.04
N GLU A 192 -16.22 9.64 -13.81
CA GLU A 192 -16.00 8.24 -13.48
C GLU A 192 -17.30 7.43 -13.42
N SER A 193 -17.23 6.18 -13.88
CA SER A 193 -18.39 5.29 -13.89
C SER A 193 -18.82 4.92 -12.46
N GLN A 194 -20.13 4.78 -12.22
CA GLN A 194 -20.62 4.33 -10.91
C GLN A 194 -20.10 2.91 -10.57
N GLU A 195 -19.96 2.06 -11.58
CA GLU A 195 -19.44 0.69 -11.44
C GLU A 195 -18.03 0.69 -10.83
N LEU A 196 -17.12 1.55 -11.33
CA LEU A 196 -15.77 1.66 -10.78
C LEU A 196 -15.72 2.45 -9.47
N ALA A 197 -16.55 3.49 -9.31
CA ALA A 197 -16.64 4.25 -8.06
C ALA A 197 -17.20 3.42 -6.89
N ASP A 198 -17.93 2.36 -7.20
CA ASP A 198 -18.37 1.39 -6.21
C ASP A 198 -17.22 0.51 -5.72
N ILE A 199 -16.20 0.26 -6.54
CA ILE A 199 -15.05 -0.61 -6.28
C ILE A 199 -13.88 0.17 -5.66
N VAL A 200 -13.52 1.32 -6.24
CA VAL A 200 -12.41 2.16 -5.79
C VAL A 200 -12.97 3.40 -5.13
N LYS A 201 -12.54 3.68 -3.90
CA LYS A 201 -12.96 4.86 -3.14
C LYS A 201 -11.75 5.70 -2.78
N VAL A 202 -11.90 7.02 -2.80
CA VAL A 202 -10.85 7.95 -2.40
C VAL A 202 -11.36 8.75 -1.22
N HIS A 203 -10.76 8.56 -0.05
CA HIS A 203 -11.16 9.25 1.17
C HIS A 203 -10.19 10.39 1.51
N ASP A 204 -10.72 11.61 1.64
CA ASP A 204 -9.96 12.77 2.12
C ASP A 204 -9.83 12.71 3.65
N VAL A 205 -8.62 12.43 4.11
CA VAL A 205 -8.26 12.37 5.53
C VAL A 205 -7.31 13.50 5.94
N SER A 206 -7.03 14.45 5.04
CA SER A 206 -6.06 15.53 5.24
C SER A 206 -6.36 16.41 6.47
N ARG A 207 -7.64 16.56 6.82
CA ARG A 207 -8.10 17.35 7.98
C ARG A 207 -8.27 16.54 9.27
N SER A 208 -7.89 15.27 9.27
CA SER A 208 -8.12 14.34 10.39
C SER A 208 -6.86 14.00 11.19
N GLY A 209 -5.71 14.58 10.82
CA GLY A 209 -4.43 14.24 11.41
C GLY A 209 -4.06 12.77 11.21
N ALA A 210 -4.39 12.21 10.04
CA ALA A 210 -4.06 10.84 9.71
C ALA A 210 -2.54 10.67 9.59
N THR A 211 -2.03 9.60 10.21
CA THR A 211 -0.60 9.33 10.31
C THR A 211 -0.34 7.84 10.11
N LEU A 212 0.70 7.52 9.35
CA LEU A 212 1.30 6.20 9.28
C LEU A 212 2.57 6.19 10.12
N THR A 213 2.52 5.50 11.25
CA THR A 213 3.68 5.33 12.14
C THR A 213 4.29 3.96 11.89
N LEU A 214 5.55 3.94 11.46
CA LEU A 214 6.37 2.75 11.28
C LEU A 214 7.37 2.66 12.42
N ASP A 215 7.32 1.56 13.17
CA ASP A 215 8.30 1.24 14.21
C ASP A 215 9.10 0.01 13.78
N ALA A 216 10.33 0.24 13.33
CA ALA A 216 11.23 -0.82 12.90
C ALA A 216 11.81 -1.63 14.08
N GLN A 217 11.83 -1.09 15.31
CA GLN A 217 12.32 -1.80 16.48
C GLN A 217 11.30 -2.85 16.94
N GLU A 218 10.02 -2.46 16.97
CA GLU A 218 8.92 -3.39 17.30
C GLU A 218 8.45 -4.22 16.10
N GLY A 219 8.86 -3.87 14.88
CA GLY A 219 8.33 -4.45 13.65
C GLY A 219 6.83 -4.22 13.54
N ARG A 220 6.39 -2.97 13.73
CA ARG A 220 4.99 -2.58 13.83
C ARG A 220 4.66 -1.41 12.91
N ALA A 221 3.54 -1.50 12.19
CA ALA A 221 2.99 -0.42 11.37
C ALA A 221 1.57 -0.10 11.82
N VAL A 222 1.31 1.16 12.11
CA VAL A 222 -0.02 1.63 12.51
C VAL A 222 -0.43 2.81 11.65
N CYS A 223 -1.58 2.70 10.99
CA CYS A 223 -2.27 3.85 10.43
C CYS A 223 -3.33 4.31 11.41
N ARG A 224 -3.19 5.54 11.90
CA ARG A 224 -4.11 6.17 12.84
C ARG A 224 -4.80 7.36 12.17
N ILE A 225 -6.11 7.46 12.35
CA ILE A 225 -6.93 8.59 11.92
C ILE A 225 -7.58 9.20 13.17
N ARG A 226 -7.13 10.40 13.58
CA ARG A 226 -7.44 10.97 14.91
C ARG A 226 -8.86 11.54 15.05
N GLY A 227 -9.67 11.51 13.98
CA GLY A 227 -11.04 12.01 13.92
C GLY A 227 -11.15 13.38 13.22
N THR A 228 -12.31 13.72 12.66
CA THR A 228 -12.56 15.02 12.01
C THR A 228 -12.77 16.13 13.04
N ALA A 229 -12.09 17.27 12.83
CA ALA A 229 -12.62 18.55 13.26
C ALA A 229 -13.99 18.73 12.60
N GLN A 230 -15.04 18.79 13.41
CA GLN A 230 -16.35 19.27 12.95
C GLN A 230 -16.12 20.65 12.34
N THR A 231 -16.43 20.79 11.05
CA THR A 231 -16.72 22.11 10.47
C THR A 231 -17.93 22.63 11.23
N ALA A 232 -17.68 23.45 12.24
CA ALA A 232 -18.70 24.29 12.84
C ALA A 232 -19.02 25.37 11.79
N GLU A 233 -20.01 25.09 10.95
CA GLU A 233 -20.78 26.16 10.33
C GLU A 233 -21.49 26.93 11.44
N ARG A 234 -21.10 28.19 11.63
CA ARG A 234 -21.89 29.26 12.23
C ARG A 234 -21.62 30.54 11.48
#